data_AF-A0A972CR71-F1
#
_entry.id   AF-A0A972CR71-F1
#
_cell.length_a   1.000
_cell.length_b   1.000
_cell.length_c   1.000
_cell.angle_alpha   90.00
_cell.angle_beta   90.00
_cell.angle_gamma   90.00
#
_symmetry.space_group_name_H-M   'P 1'
#
loop_
_entity.id
_entity.type
_entity.pdbx_description
1 polymer ?
#
loop_
_entity_poly.entity_id
_entity_poly.type
_entity_poly.pdbx_seq_one_letter_code
_entity_poly.pdbx_strand_id
1 'polypeptide(L)'
;MFLVQTEVEGVLSEIVSTRKRIKLTHRFIQELEKKMEAEIEARLSATIKKLQQFNSDPIDFWEQFRVQHHELWKRNDWKKIFPKARFRVLVKVKIIREGTIR
;
A
#
# COMPACT_ATOMS: atom_id res chain seq x y z
N MET A 1 -2.78 -2.55 17.03
CA MET A 1 -2.76 -3.05 15.64
C MET A 1 -2.75 -1.81 14.77
N PHE A 2 -1.82 -1.70 13.83
CA PHE A 2 -1.71 -0.54 12.95
C PHE A 2 -2.52 -0.79 11.68
N LEU A 3 -3.31 0.20 11.28
CA LEU A 3 -4.01 0.21 10.00
C LEU A 3 -3.33 1.23 9.10
N VAL A 4 -2.78 0.77 7.98
CA VAL A 4 -2.16 1.61 6.96
C VAL A 4 -3.14 1.67 5.79
N GLN A 5 -3.78 2.83 5.60
CA GLN A 5 -4.69 3.07 4.49
C GLN A 5 -4.03 4.04 3.52
N THR A 6 -4.05 3.70 2.23
CA THR A 6 -3.52 4.57 1.18
C THR A 6 -4.42 4.53 -0.05
N GLU A 7 -4.54 5.67 -0.72
CA GLU A 7 -5.23 5.81 -1.99
C GLU A 7 -4.21 6.19 -3.07
N VAL A 8 -4.29 5.51 -4.20
CA VAL A 8 -3.39 5.69 -5.34
C VAL A 8 -4.22 6.03 -6.55
N GLU A 9 -4.10 7.26 -7.01
CA GLU A 9 -4.67 7.69 -8.29
C GLU A 9 -3.60 7.62 -9.39
N GLY A 10 -3.96 7.08 -10.54
CA GLY A 10 -3.03 6.88 -11.65
C GLY A 10 -3.65 7.03 -13.03
N VAL A 11 -2.80 7.26 -14.02
CA VAL A 11 -3.19 7.28 -15.44
C VAL A 11 -2.73 5.98 -16.08
N LEU A 12 -3.65 5.27 -16.73
CA LEU A 12 -3.33 4.08 -17.50
C LEU A 12 -2.83 4.50 -18.90
N SER A 13 -1.62 4.08 -19.24
CA SER A 13 -1.07 4.23 -20.60
C SER A 13 -0.86 2.86 -21.22
N GLU A 14 -1.43 2.64 -22.40
CA GLU A 14 -1.24 1.40 -23.16
C GLU A 14 -0.29 1.63 -24.34
N ILE A 15 0.67 0.71 -24.51
CA ILE A 15 1.47 0.57 -25.72
C ILE A 15 0.87 -0.58 -26.53
N VAL A 16 0.19 -0.26 -27.62
CA VAL A 16 -0.54 -1.25 -28.44
C VAL A 16 0.30 -1.63 -29.66
N SER A 17 1.00 -2.78 -29.60
CA SER A 17 1.88 -3.24 -30.70
C SER A 17 1.16 -4.05 -31.80
N THR A 18 -0.11 -4.44 -31.60
CA THR A 18 -0.90 -5.23 -32.56
C THR A 18 -2.27 -4.61 -32.79
N ARG A 19 -2.87 -4.81 -33.98
CA ARG A 19 -4.15 -4.22 -34.41
C ARG A 19 -5.37 -4.56 -33.51
N LYS A 20 -5.24 -5.46 -32.54
CA LYS A 20 -6.35 -5.89 -31.68
C LYS A 20 -6.43 -4.98 -30.45
N ARG A 21 -7.27 -3.94 -30.53
CA ARG A 21 -7.61 -3.10 -29.38
C ARG A 21 -8.33 -3.94 -28.32
N ILE A 22 -7.78 -3.99 -27.11
CA ILE A 22 -8.55 -4.41 -25.93
C ILE A 22 -9.56 -3.29 -25.65
N LYS A 23 -10.83 -3.65 -25.45
CA LYS A 23 -11.84 -2.67 -25.07
C LYS A 23 -11.70 -2.43 -23.57
N LEU A 24 -11.25 -1.25 -23.18
CA LEU A 24 -11.22 -0.77 -21.79
C LEU A 24 -12.66 -0.53 -21.30
N THR A 25 -13.35 -1.62 -20.99
CA THR A 25 -14.67 -1.54 -20.36
C THR A 25 -14.52 -1.14 -18.90
N HIS A 26 -15.55 -0.52 -18.33
CA HIS A 26 -15.57 -0.18 -16.90
C HIS A 26 -15.25 -1.40 -16.01
N ARG A 27 -15.80 -2.57 -16.36
CA ARG A 27 -15.51 -3.83 -15.64
C ARG A 27 -14.03 -4.22 -15.71
N PHE A 28 -13.42 -4.10 -16.89
CA PHE A 28 -11.99 -4.39 -17.04
C PHE A 28 -11.12 -3.46 -16.20
N ILE A 29 -11.43 -2.16 -16.19
CA ILE A 29 -10.74 -1.16 -15.36
C ILE A 29 -10.88 -1.51 -13.87
N GLN A 30 -12.08 -1.85 -13.39
CA GLN A 30 -12.28 -2.27 -12.00
C GLN A 30 -11.51 -3.56 -11.65
N GLU A 31 -11.44 -4.53 -12.56
CA GLU A 31 -10.64 -5.75 -12.36
C GLU A 31 -9.15 -5.44 -12.32
N LEU A 32 -8.68 -4.48 -13.13
CA LEU A 32 -7.30 -4.01 -13.12
C LEU A 32 -6.96 -3.27 -11.83
N GLU A 33 -7.81 -2.34 -11.38
CA GLU A 33 -7.67 -1.63 -10.10
C GLU A 33 -7.55 -2.62 -8.94
N LYS A 34 -8.43 -3.63 -8.86
CA LYS A 34 -8.37 -4.67 -7.80
C LYS A 34 -7.07 -5.47 -7.81
N LYS A 35 -6.54 -5.78 -9.00
CA LYS A 35 -5.25 -6.48 -9.12
C LYS A 35 -4.10 -5.58 -8.68
N MET A 36 -4.14 -4.29 -9.01
CA MET A 36 -3.17 -3.31 -8.55
C MET A 36 -3.23 -3.11 -7.03
N GLU A 37 -4.44 -3.03 -6.45
CA GLU A 37 -4.66 -2.97 -5.00
C GLU A 37 -3.96 -4.14 -4.31
N ALA A 38 -4.27 -5.37 -4.72
CA ALA A 38 -3.69 -6.58 -4.13
C ALA A 38 -2.16 -6.63 -4.25
N GLU A 39 -1.59 -6.25 -5.41
CA GLU A 39 -0.15 -6.24 -5.63
C GLU A 39 0.55 -5.18 -4.75
N ILE A 40 -0.02 -3.98 -4.65
CA ILE A 40 0.55 -2.91 -3.82
C ILE A 40 0.41 -3.27 -2.33
N GLU A 41 -0.72 -3.82 -1.90
CA GLU A 41 -0.92 -4.32 -0.52
C GLU A 41 0.14 -5.36 -0.15
N ALA A 42 0.38 -6.33 -1.04
CA ALA A 42 1.38 -7.37 -0.84
C ALA A 42 2.79 -6.77 -0.72
N ARG A 43 3.16 -5.83 -1.60
CA ARG A 43 4.46 -5.16 -1.57
C ARG A 43 4.66 -4.32 -0.32
N LEU A 44 3.67 -3.52 0.08
CA LEU A 44 3.74 -2.70 1.30
C LEU A 44 3.82 -3.58 2.54
N SER A 45 3.03 -4.66 2.60
CA SER A 45 3.08 -5.63 3.70
C SER A 45 4.45 -6.30 3.79
N ALA A 46 5.04 -6.69 2.66
CA ALA A 46 6.39 -7.26 2.61
C ALA A 46 7.46 -6.25 3.04
N THR A 47 7.35 -4.99 2.61
CA THR A 47 8.25 -3.90 3.01
C THR A 47 8.19 -3.68 4.52
N ILE A 48 7.00 -3.56 5.11
CA ILE A 48 6.82 -3.42 6.57
C ILE A 48 7.42 -4.62 7.29
N LYS A 49 7.18 -5.86 6.81
CA LYS A 49 7.77 -7.06 7.40
C LYS A 49 9.30 -7.02 7.37
N LYS A 50 9.89 -6.52 6.28
CA LYS A 50 11.35 -6.35 6.16
C LYS A 50 11.87 -5.28 7.13
N LEU A 51 11.17 -4.16 7.28
CA LEU A 51 11.47 -3.13 8.28
C LEU A 51 11.44 -3.71 9.71
N GLN A 52 10.42 -4.52 10.03
CA GLN A 52 10.31 -5.23 11.31
C GLN A 52 11.47 -6.21 11.55
N GLN A 53 11.91 -6.94 10.52
CA GLN A 53 13.07 -7.83 10.60
C GLN A 53 14.38 -7.09 10.92
N PHE A 54 14.56 -5.90 10.34
CA PHE A 54 15.69 -5.03 10.65
C PHE A 54 15.53 -4.22 11.94
N ASN A 55 14.36 -4.31 12.58
CA ASN A 55 13.97 -3.48 13.72
C ASN A 55 14.24 -1.98 13.47
N SER A 56 13.92 -1.54 12.25
CA SER A 56 14.16 -0.19 11.77
C SER A 56 12.85 0.44 11.33
N ASP A 57 12.55 1.62 11.85
CA ASP A 57 11.33 2.37 11.58
C ASP A 57 11.66 3.72 10.91
N PRO A 58 12.05 3.73 9.63
CA PRO A 58 12.47 4.94 8.93
C PRO A 58 11.29 5.85 8.52
N ILE A 59 10.05 5.44 8.82
CA ILE A 59 8.82 6.17 8.46
C ILE A 59 7.98 6.53 9.70
N ASP A 60 8.59 6.46 10.87
CA ASP A 60 8.09 6.98 12.15
C ASP A 60 6.72 6.43 12.62
N PHE A 61 6.47 5.11 12.47
CA PHE A 61 5.29 4.47 13.06
C PHE A 61 5.22 4.64 14.59
N TRP A 62 6.36 4.81 15.26
CA TRP A 62 6.42 5.08 16.69
C TRP A 62 5.70 6.37 17.10
N GLU A 63 5.65 7.38 16.23
CA GLU A 63 4.97 8.64 16.53
C GLU A 63 3.47 8.44 16.65
N GLN A 64 2.89 7.68 15.72
CA GLN A 64 1.47 7.31 15.78
C GLN A 64 1.18 6.47 17.04
N PHE A 65 2.07 5.54 17.38
CA PHE A 65 1.94 4.75 18.60
C PHE A 65 2.00 5.61 19.86
N ARG A 66 2.95 6.55 19.93
CA ARG A 66 3.12 7.47 21.06
C ARG A 66 1.87 8.32 21.28
N VAL A 67 1.31 8.89 20.21
CA VAL A 67 0.12 9.75 20.29
C VAL A 67 -1.12 8.94 20.68
N GLN A 68 -1.35 7.78 20.06
CA GLN A 68 -2.57 6.98 20.28
C GLN A 68 -2.53 6.16 21.58
N HIS A 69 -1.33 5.85 22.08
CA HIS A 69 -1.13 4.94 23.20
C HIS A 69 -0.08 5.46 24.20
N HIS A 70 -0.20 6.72 24.61
CA HIS A 70 0.76 7.42 25.48
C HIS A 70 1.19 6.64 26.72
N GLU A 71 0.24 6.03 27.43
CA GLU A 71 0.54 5.25 28.65
C GLU A 71 1.31 3.95 28.35
N LEU A 72 1.05 3.31 27.20
CA LEU A 72 1.83 2.15 26.76
C LEU A 72 3.21 2.58 26.26
N TRP A 73 3.31 3.71 25.57
CA TRP A 73 4.59 4.29 25.14
C TRP A 73 5.54 4.53 26.30
N LYS A 74 5.07 5.19 27.38
CA LYS A 74 5.90 5.46 28.58
C LYS A 74 6.51 4.21 29.22
N ARG A 75 5.85 3.05 29.06
CA ARG A 75 6.17 1.81 29.76
C ARG A 75 6.87 0.77 28.88
N ASN A 76 6.99 1.01 27.58
CA ASN A 76 7.49 0.02 26.64
C ASN A 76 8.55 0.60 25.71
N ASP A 77 9.49 -0.25 25.32
CA ASP A 77 10.53 0.08 24.35
C ASP A 77 10.02 -0.20 22.93
N TRP A 78 10.02 0.82 22.08
CA TRP A 78 9.63 0.71 20.67
C TRP A 78 10.39 -0.41 19.94
N LYS A 79 11.70 -0.54 20.22
CA LYS A 79 12.54 -1.57 19.58
C LYS A 79 12.13 -2.99 19.96
N LYS A 80 11.33 -3.17 21.02
CA LYS A 80 10.75 -4.47 21.41
C LYS A 80 9.33 -4.66 20.86
N ILE A 81 8.59 -3.57 20.68
CA ILE A 81 7.21 -3.59 20.17
C ILE A 81 7.19 -3.75 18.66
N PHE A 82 7.95 -2.92 17.94
CA PHE A 82 7.86 -2.79 16.49
C PHE A 82 8.02 -4.12 15.74
N PRO A 83 9.01 -4.98 16.04
CA PRO A 83 9.16 -6.27 15.35
C PRO A 83 7.98 -7.23 15.52
N LYS A 84 7.14 -7.02 16.55
CA LYS A 84 5.99 -7.88 16.90
C LYS A 84 4.64 -7.21 16.60
N ALA A 85 4.66 -5.95 16.21
CA ALA A 85 3.44 -5.19 15.95
C ALA A 85 2.67 -5.80 14.77
N ARG A 86 1.33 -5.86 14.91
CA ARG A 86 0.46 -6.31 13.82
C ARG A 86 0.10 -5.11 12.94
N PHE A 87 0.34 -5.25 11.64
CA PHE A 87 -0.03 -4.30 10.60
C PHE A 87 -1.10 -4.89 9.69
N ARG A 88 -2.06 -4.05 9.29
CA ARG A 88 -2.99 -4.33 8.21
C ARG A 88 -2.84 -3.21 7.19
N VAL A 89 -2.56 -3.57 5.94
CA VAL A 89 -2.47 -2.62 4.82
C VAL A 89 -3.77 -2.72 4.02
N LEU A 90 -4.34 -1.57 3.68
CA LEU A 90 -5.46 -1.44 2.75
C LEU A 90 -5.09 -0.42 1.69
N VAL A 91 -5.17 -0.81 0.43
CA VAL A 91 -4.90 0.08 -0.71
C VAL A 91 -6.18 0.26 -1.50
N LYS A 92 -6.48 1.50 -1.86
CA LYS A 92 -7.47 1.82 -2.88
C LYS A 92 -6.74 2.32 -4.12
N VAL A 93 -6.99 1.72 -5.28
CA VAL A 93 -6.47 2.20 -6.56
C VAL A 93 -7.61 2.77 -7.39
N LYS A 94 -7.34 3.89 -8.07
CA LYS A 94 -8.26 4.51 -9.00
C LYS A 94 -7.54 4.95 -10.27
N ILE A 95 -8.00 4.44 -11.40
CA ILE A 95 -7.53 4.86 -12.72
C ILE A 95 -8.37 6.07 -13.13
N ILE A 96 -7.77 7.25 -13.06
CA ILE A 96 -8.49 8.52 -13.29
C ILE A 96 -8.55 8.92 -14.77
N ARG A 97 -7.64 8.41 -15.60
CA ARG A 97 -7.60 8.64 -17.06
C ARG A 97 -6.97 7.44 -17.77
N GLU A 98 -7.38 7.23 -19.01
CA GLU A 98 -6.79 6.28 -19.95
C GLU A 98 -6.22 7.03 -21.16
N GLY A 99 -5.03 6.63 -21.60
CA GLY A 99 -4.34 7.19 -22.75
C GLY A 99 -3.67 6.09 -23.57
N THR A 100 -3.53 6.31 -24.88
CA THR A 100 -2.76 5.42 -25.75
C THR A 100 -1.51 6.16 -26.20
N ILE A 101 -0.33 5.59 -25.93
CA ILE A 101 0.92 6.05 -26.53
C ILE A 101 1.08 5.26 -27.83
N ARG A 102 1.19 5.98 -28.96
CA ARG A 102 1.38 5.41 -30.30
C ARG A 102 2.83 5.52 -30.74
#